data_AF-A0A1R0YAE4-F1
#
_entry.id   AF-A0A1R0YAE4-F1
#
_cell.length_a   1.000
_cell.length_b   1.000
_cell.length_c   1.000
_cell.angle_alpha   90.00
_cell.angle_beta   90.00
_cell.angle_gamma   90.00
#
_symmetry.space_group_name_H-M   'P 1'
#
loop_
_entity.id
_entity.type
_entity.pdbx_description
1 polymer ?
#
loop_
_entity_poly.entity_id
_entity_poly.type
_entity_poly.pdbx_seq_one_letter_code
_entity_poly.pdbx_strand_id
1 'polypeptide(L)'
;MHIVHELNIEDETVNECVSVYDSVASVKPLESFPRSYPVNLLRDPFQSAAESLSIGAARALKFDKNARLTFSSNVPKVAEMMAEEWARG
;
A
#
# COMPACT_ATOMS: atom_id res chain seq x y z
N MET A 1 5.92 -13.71 -6.96
CA MET A 1 5.20 -12.44 -7.13
C MET A 1 5.63 -11.47 -6.04
N HIS A 2 5.78 -10.20 -6.40
CA HIS A 2 6.11 -9.13 -5.48
C HIS A 2 5.06 -8.03 -5.63
N ILE A 3 4.46 -7.60 -4.52
CA ILE A 3 3.43 -6.59 -4.51
C ILE A 3 3.93 -5.40 -3.72
N VAL A 4 3.81 -4.21 -4.31
CA VAL A 4 4.20 -2.95 -3.69
C VAL A 4 2.95 -2.12 -3.51
N HIS A 5 2.69 -1.69 -2.27
CA HIS A 5 1.64 -0.75 -1.96
C HIS A 5 2.25 0.59 -1.52
N GLU A 6 1.96 1.64 -2.28
CA GLU A 6 2.44 2.99 -2.04
C GLU A 6 1.27 3.91 -1.69
N LEU A 7 1.42 4.69 -0.61
CA LEU A 7 0.49 5.73 -0.20
C LEU A 7 1.24 7.03 0.04
N ASN A 8 0.94 8.05 -0.77
CA ASN A 8 1.52 9.38 -0.65
C ASN A 8 0.42 10.41 -0.44
N ILE A 9 0.54 11.24 0.59
CA ILE A 9 -0.32 12.41 0.78
C ILE A 9 0.44 13.64 0.30
N GLU A 10 -0.07 14.30 -0.72
CA GLU A 10 0.49 15.53 -1.29
C GLU A 10 -0.57 16.62 -1.28
N ASP A 11 -0.25 17.75 -0.65
CA ASP A 11 -1.19 18.85 -0.38
C ASP A 11 -2.47 18.34 0.32
N GLU A 12 -3.57 18.25 -0.43
CA GLU A 12 -4.87 17.76 0.01
C GLU A 12 -5.33 16.51 -0.75
N THR A 13 -4.43 15.83 -1.44
CA THR A 13 -4.71 14.62 -2.22
C THR A 13 -3.95 13.43 -1.68
N VAL A 14 -4.66 12.33 -1.50
CA VAL A 14 -4.09 11.02 -1.24
C VAL A 14 -3.90 10.34 -2.58
N ASN A 15 -2.68 9.90 -2.86
CA ASN A 15 -2.28 9.11 -4.01
C ASN A 15 -1.91 7.71 -3.53
N GLU A 16 -2.70 6.72 -3.92
CA GLU A 16 -2.56 5.32 -3.54
C GLU A 16 -2.29 4.50 -4.80
N CYS A 17 -1.35 3.56 -4.75
CA CYS A 17 -1.15 2.60 -5.83
C CYS A 17 -0.73 1.24 -5.30
N VAL A 18 -1.43 0.20 -5.74
CA VAL A 18 -1.00 -1.20 -5.58
C VAL A 18 -0.44 -1.67 -6.91
N SER A 19 0.84 -2.04 -6.93
CA SER A 19 1.54 -2.52 -8.12
C SER A 19 1.98 -3.98 -7.93
N VAL A 20 1.72 -4.80 -8.93
CA VAL A 20 2.05 -6.23 -8.96
C VAL A 20 3.23 -6.44 -9.88
N TYR A 21 4.27 -7.09 -9.38
CA TYR A 21 5.49 -7.44 -10.09
C TYR A 21 5.67 -8.96 -10.08
N ASP A 22 6.25 -9.52 -11.13
CA ASP A 22 6.62 -10.94 -11.15
C ASP A 22 7.60 -11.30 -10.03
N SER A 23 8.58 -10.41 -9.79
CA SER A 23 9.64 -10.59 -8.80
C SER A 23 10.12 -9.25 -8.25
N VAL A 24 10.96 -9.29 -7.20
CA VAL A 24 11.60 -8.09 -6.62
C VAL A 24 12.63 -7.47 -7.56
N ALA A 25 13.17 -8.24 -8.50
CA ALA A 25 14.13 -7.75 -9.50
C ALA A 25 13.43 -7.14 -10.74
N SER A 26 12.10 -7.23 -10.81
CA SER A 26 11.34 -6.71 -11.94
C SER A 26 11.30 -5.18 -11.91
N VAL A 27 11.65 -4.55 -13.03
CA VAL A 27 11.73 -3.08 -13.16
C VAL A 27 10.39 -2.45 -13.53
N LYS A 28 9.43 -3.26 -14.00
CA LYS A 28 8.10 -2.80 -14.40
C LYS A 28 7.02 -3.66 -13.75
N PRO A 29 5.90 -3.06 -13.31
CA PRO A 29 4.76 -3.80 -12.84
C PRO A 29 4.06 -4.50 -14.01
N LEU A 30 3.53 -5.68 -13.73
CA LEU A 30 2.55 -6.35 -14.58
C LEU A 30 1.24 -5.57 -14.61
N GLU A 31 0.77 -5.18 -13.43
CA GLU A 31 -0.48 -4.47 -13.23
C GLU A 31 -0.30 -3.43 -12.11
N SER A 32 -0.94 -2.28 -12.28
CA SER A 32 -0.97 -1.21 -11.28
C SER A 32 -2.38 -0.71 -11.12
N PHE A 33 -2.79 -0.47 -9.88
CA PHE A 33 -4.12 -0.01 -9.51
C PHE A 33 -4.02 1.34 -8.82
N PRO A 34 -3.81 2.44 -9.58
CA PRO A 34 -3.74 3.77 -9.01
C PRO A 34 -5.12 4.28 -8.60
N ARG A 35 -5.16 5.03 -7.51
CA ARG A 35 -6.34 5.76 -7.04
C ARG A 35 -5.88 7.07 -6.41
N SER A 36 -6.64 8.14 -6.65
CA SER A 36 -6.46 9.39 -5.93
C SER A 36 -7.78 9.87 -5.35
N TYR A 37 -7.73 10.47 -4.17
CA TYR A 37 -8.91 11.02 -3.51
C TYR A 37 -8.55 12.12 -2.50
N PRO A 38 -9.47 13.03 -2.18
CA PRO A 38 -9.19 14.14 -1.26
C PRO A 38 -8.88 13.67 0.17
N VAL A 39 -7.94 14.36 0.83
CA VAL A 39 -7.50 14.09 2.21
C VAL A 39 -8.63 14.27 3.22
N ASN A 40 -9.62 15.12 2.94
CA ASN A 40 -10.76 15.37 3.82
C ASN A 40 -11.65 14.13 4.04
N LEU A 41 -11.49 13.09 3.21
CA LEU A 41 -12.12 11.79 3.40
C LEU A 41 -11.40 10.95 4.46
N LEU A 42 -10.13 11.26 4.76
CA LEU A 42 -9.37 10.71 5.87
C LEU A 42 -9.70 11.54 7.13
N ARG A 43 -10.64 11.07 7.97
CA ARG A 43 -10.98 11.76 9.24
C ARG A 43 -9.75 11.91 10.13
N ASP A 44 -8.96 10.85 10.23
CA ASP A 44 -7.64 10.80 10.86
C ASP A 44 -6.65 10.31 9.79
N PRO A 45 -5.69 11.14 9.34
CA PRO A 45 -4.76 10.77 8.28
C PRO A 45 -3.92 9.54 8.59
N PHE A 46 -3.55 9.32 9.86
CA PHE A 46 -2.74 8.18 10.26
C PHE A 46 -3.57 6.90 10.25
N GLN A 47 -4.74 6.91 10.89
CA GLN A 47 -5.60 5.74 10.93
C GLN A 47 -6.10 5.36 9.53
N SER A 48 -6.55 6.34 8.74
CA SER A 48 -7.07 6.07 7.42
C SER A 48 -5.98 5.67 6.40
N ALA A 49 -4.74 6.15 6.55
CA ALA A 49 -3.62 5.64 5.76
C ALA A 49 -3.29 4.17 6.11
N ALA A 50 -3.36 3.80 7.39
CA ALA A 50 -3.18 2.41 7.81
C ALA A 50 -4.30 1.49 7.28
N GLU A 51 -5.55 1.95 7.30
CA GLU A 51 -6.68 1.22 6.72
C GLU A 51 -6.52 1.03 5.21
N SER A 52 -6.09 2.07 4.49
CA SER A 52 -5.78 1.97 3.06
C SER A 52 -4.68 0.94 2.81
N LEU A 53 -3.53 1.05 3.50
CA LEU A 53 -2.44 0.08 3.35
C LEU A 53 -2.89 -1.37 3.62
N SER A 54 -3.77 -1.57 4.61
CA SER A 54 -4.40 -2.88 4.93
C SER A 54 -5.24 -3.43 3.78
N ILE A 55 -6.00 -2.58 3.08
CA ILE A 55 -6.79 -2.98 1.90
C ILE A 55 -5.87 -3.52 0.80
N GLY A 56 -4.73 -2.86 0.55
CA GLY A 56 -3.77 -3.37 -0.44
C GLY A 56 -3.14 -4.69 -0.03
N ALA A 57 -2.93 -4.94 1.26
CA ALA A 57 -2.49 -6.25 1.76
C ALA A 57 -3.54 -7.35 1.51
N ALA A 58 -4.81 -7.05 1.77
CA ALA A 58 -5.91 -7.98 1.48
C ALA A 58 -6.03 -8.27 -0.03
N ARG A 59 -5.81 -7.27 -0.89
CA ARG A 59 -5.74 -7.47 -2.34
C ARG A 59 -4.55 -8.35 -2.71
N ALA A 60 -3.39 -8.14 -2.08
CA ALA A 60 -2.20 -8.95 -2.31
C ALA A 60 -2.44 -10.44 -2.02
N LEU A 61 -3.08 -10.76 -0.89
CA LEU A 61 -3.48 -12.13 -0.55
C LEU A 61 -4.39 -12.78 -1.60
N LYS A 62 -5.28 -11.99 -2.20
CA LYS A 62 -6.19 -12.47 -3.23
C LYS A 62 -5.45 -12.83 -4.52
N PHE A 63 -4.38 -12.10 -4.87
CA PHE A 63 -3.57 -12.39 -6.05
C PHE A 63 -2.64 -13.59 -5.83
N ASP A 64 -1.89 -13.61 -4.73
CA ASP A 64 -1.00 -14.71 -4.37
C ASP A 64 -0.73 -14.72 -2.86
N LYS A 65 -1.14 -15.80 -2.20
CA LYS A 65 -0.96 -16.02 -0.76
C LYS A 65 0.51 -16.06 -0.31
N ASN A 66 1.44 -16.30 -1.23
CA ASN A 66 2.87 -16.33 -0.99
C ASN A 66 3.58 -15.08 -1.54
N ALA A 67 2.83 -14.07 -1.99
CA ALA A 67 3.43 -12.85 -2.51
C ALA A 67 4.23 -12.12 -1.43
N ARG A 68 5.42 -11.65 -1.81
CA ARG A 68 6.17 -10.72 -0.95
C ARG A 68 5.51 -9.34 -1.05
N LEU A 69 5.12 -8.79 0.09
CA LEU A 69 4.50 -7.47 0.18
C LEU A 69 5.53 -6.42 0.63
N THR A 70 5.41 -5.19 0.11
CA THR A 70 6.18 -4.03 0.57
C THR A 70 5.24 -2.85 0.66
N PHE A 71 5.29 -2.17 1.81
CA PHE A 71 4.52 -0.96 2.07
C PHE A 71 5.44 0.25 2.01
N SER A 72 4.99 1.30 1.34
CA SER A 72 5.68 2.59 1.27
C SER A 72 4.68 3.69 1.58
N SER A 73 5.08 4.64 2.43
CA SER A 73 4.29 5.84 2.64
C SER A 73 5.12 7.03 3.07
N ASN A 74 4.70 8.23 2.66
CA ASN A 74 5.25 9.48 3.18
C ASN A 74 4.62 9.91 4.52
N VAL A 75 3.58 9.21 5.00
CA VAL A 75 3.00 9.44 6.33
C VAL A 75 3.89 8.73 7.37
N PRO A 76 4.47 9.46 8.34
CA PRO A 76 5.42 8.88 9.29
C PRO A 76 4.88 7.64 10.02
N LYS A 77 5.69 6.58 10.10
CA LYS A 77 5.44 5.32 10.82
C LYS A 77 4.29 4.45 10.31
N VAL A 78 3.49 4.90 9.35
CA VAL A 78 2.33 4.11 8.85
C VAL A 78 2.80 2.85 8.11
N ALA A 79 3.79 2.98 7.22
CA ALA A 79 4.32 1.82 6.50
C ALA A 79 5.03 0.81 7.43
N GLU A 80 5.77 1.29 8.43
CA GLU A 80 6.43 0.45 9.44
C GLU A 80 5.42 -0.32 10.29
N MET A 81 4.41 0.39 10.83
CA MET A 81 3.33 -0.23 11.59
C MET A 81 2.62 -1.32 10.78
N MET A 82 2.34 -1.07 9.50
CA MET A 82 1.69 -2.05 8.64
C MET A 82 2.58 -3.25 8.33
N ALA A 83 3.88 -3.03 8.12
CA ALA A 83 4.83 -4.12 7.93
C ALA A 83 4.94 -4.99 9.20
N GLU A 84 4.92 -4.38 10.39
CA GLU A 84 4.91 -5.10 11.67
C GLU A 84 3.62 -5.91 11.86
N GLU A 85 2.45 -5.30 11.65
CA GLU A 85 1.17 -6.01 11.75
C GLU A 85 1.06 -7.14 10.74
N TRP A 86 1.56 -6.94 9.52
CA TRP A 86 1.61 -7.97 8.49
C TRP A 86 2.52 -9.15 8.88
N ALA A 87 3.65 -8.88 9.54
CA ALA A 87 4.57 -9.93 9.98
C ALA A 87 4.06 -10.73 11.19
N ARG A 88 3.05 -10.23 11.92
CA ARG A 88 2.45 -10.87 13.09
C ARG A 88 1.32 -11.85 12.74
N GLY A 89 0.72 -11.74 11.56
CA GLY A 89 -0.34 -12.63 11.06
C GLY A 89 0.19 -13.82 10.28
#